data_AF-A0A2N2G4E1-F1
#
_entry.id   AF-A0A2N2G4E1-F1
#
_cell.length_a   1.000
_cell.length_b   1.000
_cell.length_c   1.000
_cell.angle_alpha   90.00
_cell.angle_beta   90.00
_cell.angle_gamma   90.00
#
_symmetry.space_group_name_H-M   'P 1'
#
loop_
_entity.id
_entity.type
_entity.pdbx_description
1 polymer ?
#
loop_
_entity_poly.entity_id
_entity_poly.type
_entity_poly.pdbx_seq_one_letter_code
_entity_poly.pdbx_strand_id
1 'polypeptide(L)'
;MKKVNDILTHLKFNPEFKKLNTHTTLQKLINTLPLKLKKGVKFAYIKKDVLFFVLTHPVYKMEFSHNKDLLWSLLKTLGIANISDINFFVTNVMEKKETPQEEKPF
;
A
#
# COMPACT_ATOMS: atom_id res chain seq x y z
N MET A 1 11.30 34.86 -8.81
CA MET A 1 11.40 33.68 -7.90
C MET A 1 10.26 32.72 -8.22
N LYS A 2 10.52 31.41 -8.31
CA LYS A 2 9.44 30.42 -8.46
C LYS A 2 8.64 30.36 -7.15
N LYS A 3 7.32 30.22 -7.21
CA LYS A 3 6.52 30.04 -6.00
C LYS A 3 6.77 28.64 -5.44
N VAL A 4 6.67 28.48 -4.12
CA VAL A 4 6.80 27.17 -3.47
C VAL A 4 5.87 26.14 -4.09
N ASN A 5 4.66 26.54 -4.46
CA ASN A 5 3.69 25.66 -5.10
C ASN A 5 4.18 25.14 -6.47
N ASP A 6 4.88 25.97 -7.25
CA ASP A 6 5.44 25.57 -8.55
C ASP A 6 6.59 24.58 -8.40
N ILE A 7 7.37 24.69 -7.32
CA ILE A 7 8.43 23.75 -6.98
C ILE A 7 7.83 22.40 -6.58
N LEU A 8 6.79 22.42 -5.73
CA LEU A 8 6.11 21.21 -5.27
C LEU A 8 5.39 20.48 -6.39
N THR A 9 4.73 21.20 -7.30
CA THR A 9 4.09 20.59 -8.47
C THR A 9 5.14 19.96 -9.38
N HIS A 10 6.24 20.66 -9.66
CA HIS A 10 7.32 20.12 -10.48
C HIS A 10 7.93 18.84 -9.87
N LEU A 11 8.18 18.82 -8.56
CA LEU A 11 8.65 17.61 -7.87
C LEU A 11 7.64 16.46 -7.93
N LYS A 12 6.35 16.76 -7.74
CA LYS A 12 5.27 15.77 -7.77
C LYS A 12 5.10 15.16 -9.17
N PHE A 13 5.24 15.94 -10.24
CA PHE A 13 5.01 15.47 -11.60
C PHE A 13 6.29 15.03 -12.33
N ASN A 14 7.47 15.19 -11.73
CA ASN A 14 8.72 14.71 -12.30
C ASN A 14 8.74 13.16 -12.35
N PRO A 15 8.98 12.55 -13.54
CA PRO A 15 9.01 11.10 -13.72
C PRO A 15 10.02 10.36 -12.83
N GLU A 16 11.11 11.00 -12.41
CA GLU A 16 12.10 10.42 -11.50
C GLU A 16 11.47 10.01 -10.16
N PHE A 17 10.49 10.77 -9.69
CA PHE A 17 9.77 10.51 -8.44
C PHE A 17 8.56 9.59 -8.60
N LYS A 18 8.32 9.03 -9.80
CA LYS A 18 7.17 8.16 -10.07
C LYS A 18 7.07 7.01 -9.05
N LYS A 19 8.19 6.36 -8.71
CA LYS A 19 8.23 5.27 -7.72
C LYS A 19 7.76 5.75 -6.33
N LEU A 20 8.23 6.90 -5.89
CA LEU A 20 7.87 7.48 -4.59
C LEU A 20 6.39 7.90 -4.55
N ASN A 21 5.91 8.52 -5.62
CA ASN A 21 4.50 8.89 -5.77
C ASN A 21 3.61 7.65 -5.73
N THR A 22 3.98 6.58 -6.46
CA THR A 22 3.27 5.30 -6.42
C THR A 22 3.27 4.73 -5.00
N HIS A 23 4.41 4.69 -4.31
CA HIS A 23 4.48 4.21 -2.93
C HIS A 23 3.55 5.02 -2.00
N THR A 24 3.58 6.35 -2.11
CA THR A 24 2.74 7.24 -1.29
C THR A 24 1.25 7.00 -1.54
N THR A 25 0.86 6.83 -2.80
CA THR A 25 -0.52 6.52 -3.18
C THR A 25 -0.95 5.16 -2.66
N LEU A 26 -0.09 4.14 -2.73
CA LEU A 26 -0.37 2.81 -2.19
C LEU A 26 -0.48 2.83 -0.66
N GLN A 27 0.35 3.61 0.03
CA GLN A 27 0.23 3.81 1.48
C GLN A 27 -1.11 4.47 1.84
N LYS A 28 -1.54 5.48 1.08
CA LYS A 28 -2.87 6.09 1.27
C LYS A 28 -3.99 5.07 1.06
N LEU A 29 -3.90 4.26 0.00
CA LEU A 29 -4.84 3.16 -0.24
C LEU A 29 -4.88 2.22 0.98
N ILE A 30 -3.74 1.72 1.44
CA ILE A 30 -3.63 0.84 2.62
C ILE A 30 -4.26 1.48 3.87
N ASN A 31 -4.03 2.77 4.08
CA ASN A 31 -4.57 3.51 5.21
C ASN A 31 -6.09 3.73 5.15
N THR A 32 -6.70 3.69 3.96
CA THR A 32 -8.16 3.78 3.80
C THR A 32 -8.89 2.47 4.04
N LEU A 33 -8.19 1.33 4.11
CA LEU A 33 -8.83 0.05 4.41
C LEU A 33 -9.34 -0.01 5.86
N PRO A 34 -10.39 -0.79 6.13
CA PRO A 34 -10.81 -1.14 7.47
C PRO A 34 -9.66 -1.72 8.30
N LEU A 35 -9.65 -1.46 9.61
CA LEU A 35 -8.58 -1.85 10.53
C LEU A 35 -8.21 -3.34 10.45
N LYS A 36 -9.20 -4.21 10.25
CA LYS A 36 -9.01 -5.67 10.09
C LYS A 36 -8.13 -6.00 8.89
N LEU A 37 -8.46 -5.44 7.72
CA LEU A 37 -7.74 -5.67 6.47
C LEU A 37 -6.37 -4.98 6.49
N LYS A 38 -6.31 -3.76 7.02
CA LYS A 38 -5.06 -2.99 7.13
C LYS A 38 -3.97 -3.76 7.90
N LYS A 39 -4.32 -4.39 9.02
CA LYS A 39 -3.39 -5.21 9.83
C LYS A 39 -2.85 -6.42 9.07
N GLY A 40 -3.59 -6.91 8.09
CA GLY A 40 -3.19 -8.05 7.27
C GLY A 40 -2.23 -7.71 6.14
N VAL A 41 -2.09 -6.43 5.78
CA VAL A 41 -1.22 -6.00 4.67
C VAL A 41 0.16 -5.66 5.19
N LYS A 42 1.17 -6.34 4.66
CA LYS A 42 2.58 -5.99 4.87
C LYS A 42 2.99 -4.82 3.97
N PHE A 43 2.74 -4.96 2.67
CA PHE A 43 2.92 -3.90 1.68
C PHE A 43 2.10 -4.20 0.42
N ALA A 44 2.00 -3.21 -0.47
CA ALA A 44 1.44 -3.38 -1.80
C ALA A 44 2.38 -2.81 -2.85
N TYR A 45 2.29 -3.32 -4.08
CA TYR A 45 3.02 -2.79 -5.23
C TYR A 45 2.28 -3.04 -6.54
N ILE A 46 2.65 -2.29 -7.58
CA ILE A 46 2.10 -2.45 -8.92
C ILE A 46 3.18 -2.99 -9.83
N LYS A 47 2.87 -4.04 -10.60
CA LYS A 47 3.77 -4.60 -11.63
C LYS A 47 2.94 -5.01 -12.83
N LYS A 48 3.32 -4.52 -14.03
CA LYS A 48 2.60 -4.79 -15.30
C LYS A 48 1.08 -4.54 -15.15
N ASP A 49 0.71 -3.39 -14.60
CA ASP A 49 -0.69 -2.98 -14.40
C ASP A 49 -1.51 -3.91 -13.50
N VAL A 50 -0.87 -4.79 -12.73
CA VAL A 50 -1.52 -5.61 -11.70
C VAL A 50 -1.12 -5.10 -10.32
N LEU A 51 -2.12 -4.86 -9.48
CA LEU A 51 -1.92 -4.49 -8.08
C LEU A 51 -1.77 -5.75 -7.24
N PHE A 52 -0.64 -5.85 -6.55
CA PHE A 52 -0.33 -6.95 -5.65
C PHE A 52 -0.40 -6.48 -4.20
N PHE A 53 -1.20 -7.17 -3.40
CA PHE A 53 -1.19 -7.05 -1.95
C PHE A 53 -0.42 -8.22 -1.34
N VAL A 54 0.56 -7.85 -0.54
CA VAL A 54 1.43 -8.77 0.18
C VAL A 54 0.91 -8.87 1.61
N LEU A 55 0.44 -10.04 1.99
CA LEU A 55 -0.28 -10.28 3.23
C LEU A 55 0.59 -11.04 4.24
N THR A 56 0.38 -10.74 5.52
CA THR A 56 1.12 -11.35 6.63
C THR A 56 0.66 -12.77 6.96
N HIS A 57 -0.62 -13.09 6.75
CA HIS A 57 -1.21 -14.37 7.14
C HIS A 57 -2.23 -14.91 6.11
N PRO A 58 -2.36 -16.24 5.91
CA PRO A 58 -3.31 -16.82 4.95
C PRO A 58 -4.78 -16.49 5.19
N VAL A 59 -5.18 -16.27 6.45
CA VAL A 59 -6.55 -15.86 6.80
C VAL A 59 -6.93 -14.55 6.08
N TYR A 60 -6.01 -13.59 6.02
CA TYR A 60 -6.25 -12.34 5.31
C TYR A 60 -6.39 -12.55 3.80
N LYS A 61 -5.73 -13.55 3.21
CA LYS A 61 -5.90 -13.85 1.78
C LYS A 61 -7.36 -14.20 1.46
N MET A 62 -8.00 -14.95 2.35
CA MET A 62 -9.43 -15.26 2.20
C MET A 62 -10.26 -13.99 2.34
N GLU A 63 -10.07 -13.19 3.39
CA GLU A 63 -10.84 -11.94 3.60
C GLU A 63 -10.70 -10.96 2.42
N PHE A 64 -9.49 -10.78 1.89
CA PHE A 64 -9.25 -9.92 0.74
C PHE A 64 -9.93 -10.45 -0.53
N SER A 65 -9.93 -11.77 -0.72
CA SER A 65 -10.59 -12.40 -1.88
C SER A 65 -12.11 -12.20 -1.85
N HIS A 66 -12.74 -12.29 -0.68
CA HIS A 66 -14.19 -12.02 -0.54
C HIS A 66 -14.53 -10.53 -0.75
N ASN A 67 -13.61 -9.63 -0.40
CA ASN A 67 -13.82 -8.18 -0.52
C ASN A 67 -13.26 -7.60 -1.83
N LYS A 68 -12.99 -8.42 -2.86
CA LYS A 68 -12.36 -7.97 -4.11
C LYS A 68 -13.14 -6.84 -4.79
N ASP A 69 -14.47 -6.89 -4.78
CA ASP A 69 -15.33 -5.85 -5.37
C ASP A 69 -15.25 -4.51 -4.64
N LEU A 70 -15.16 -4.55 -3.31
CA LEU A 70 -14.97 -3.36 -2.48
C LEU A 70 -13.60 -2.71 -2.73
N LEU A 71 -12.57 -3.52 -2.98
CA LEU A 71 -11.26 -3.00 -3.34
C LEU A 71 -11.29 -2.31 -4.70
N TRP A 72 -12.01 -2.88 -5.67
CA TRP A 72 -12.22 -2.24 -6.97
C TRP A 72 -12.96 -0.91 -6.86
N SER A 73 -14.01 -0.82 -6.04
CA SER A 73 -14.72 0.45 -5.83
C SER A 73 -13.81 1.50 -5.18
N LEU A 74 -13.02 1.11 -4.18
CA LEU A 74 -12.04 1.98 -3.51
C LEU A 74 -10.96 2.51 -4.46
N LEU A 75 -10.43 1.65 -5.35
CA LEU A 75 -9.44 2.06 -6.36
C LEU A 75 -10.00 3.10 -7.33
N LYS A 76 -11.26 2.94 -7.76
CA LYS A 76 -11.95 3.92 -8.61
C LYS A 76 -12.11 5.25 -7.89
N THR A 77 -12.54 5.25 -6.63
CA THR A 77 -12.71 6.47 -5.82
C THR A 77 -11.40 7.23 -5.62
N LEU A 78 -10.28 6.53 -5.47
CA LEU A 78 -8.96 7.13 -5.27
C LEU A 78 -8.27 7.59 -6.58
N GLY A 79 -8.90 7.37 -7.73
CA GLY A 79 -8.36 7.77 -9.02
C GLY A 79 -7.08 7.02 -9.41
N ILE A 80 -6.84 5.83 -8.86
CA ILE A 80 -5.72 4.97 -9.25
C ILE A 80 -6.10 4.30 -10.58
N ALA A 81 -5.96 5.06 -11.67
CA ALA A 81 -6.25 4.58 -13.02
C ALA A 81 -5.17 3.59 -13.50
N ASN A 82 -5.57 2.69 -14.41
CA ASN A 82 -4.72 1.70 -15.10
C ASN A 82 -4.31 0.48 -14.28
N ILE A 83 -5.19 -0.03 -13.41
CA ILE A 83 -5.05 -1.37 -12.84
C ILE A 83 -5.95 -2.33 -13.62
N SER A 84 -5.36 -3.38 -14.17
CA SER A 84 -6.03 -4.45 -14.93
C SER A 84 -6.57 -5.55 -14.01
N ASP A 85 -5.85 -5.87 -12.94
CA ASP A 85 -6.23 -6.91 -11.98
C ASP A 85 -5.65 -6.65 -10.58
N ILE A 86 -6.24 -7.29 -9.58
CA ILE A 86 -5.80 -7.29 -8.18
C ILE A 86 -5.52 -8.72 -7.74
N ASN A 87 -4.31 -8.95 -7.22
CA ASN A 87 -3.85 -10.23 -6.74
C ASN A 87 -3.32 -10.17 -5.30
N PHE A 88 -3.49 -11.29 -4.58
CA PHE A 88 -3.18 -11.40 -3.16
C PHE A 88 -2.23 -12.58 -2.92
N PHE A 89 -1.16 -12.36 -2.17
CA PHE A 89 -0.27 -13.43 -1.76
C PHE A 89 0.22 -13.26 -0.33
N VAL A 90 0.55 -14.38 0.30
CA VAL A 90 1.02 -14.44 1.68
C VAL A 90 2.54 -14.51 1.66
N THR A 91 3.19 -13.74 2.52
CA THR A 91 4.64 -13.80 2.63
C THR A 91 5.04 -15.08 3.34
N ASN A 92 6.09 -15.76 2.87
CA ASN A 92 6.66 -16.91 3.58
C ASN A 92 7.55 -16.48 4.77
N VAL A 93 7.67 -15.18 5.01
CA VAL A 93 8.54 -14.62 6.06
C VAL A 93 7.68 -14.36 7.30
N MET A 94 7.89 -15.17 8.33
CA MET A 94 7.31 -14.89 9.64
C MET A 94 7.94 -13.63 10.22
N GLU A 95 7.13 -12.61 10.49
CA GLU A 95 7.60 -11.41 11.18
C GLU A 95 7.92 -11.79 12.63
N LYS A 96 9.20 -11.71 13.01
CA LYS A 96 9.59 -11.79 14.41
C LYS A 96 8.93 -10.62 15.12
N LYS A 97 8.09 -10.89 16.12
CA LYS A 97 7.59 -9.84 17.01
C LYS A 97 8.83 -9.15 17.60
N GLU A 98 8.96 -7.85 17.39
CA GLU A 98 9.94 -7.05 18.11
C GLU A 98 9.61 -7.20 19.59
N THR A 99 10.45 -7.93 20.32
CA THR A 99 10.41 -7.96 21.78
C THR A 99 10.58 -6.52 22.25
N PRO A 100 9.73 -6.01 23.16
CA PRO A 100 9.93 -4.70 23.77
C PRO A 100 11.38 -4.63 24.25
N GLN A 101 12.14 -3.66 23.75
CA GLN A 101 13.46 -3.40 24.30
C GLN A 101 13.22 -2.87 25.71
N GLU A 102 13.48 -3.71 26.72
CA GLU A 102 13.58 -3.25 28.10
C GLU A 102 14.64 -2.15 28.12
N GLU A 103 14.20 -0.91 28.38
CA GLU A 103 15.09 0.21 28.65
C GLU A 103 15.98 -0.19 29.82
N LYS A 104 17.25 -0.51 29.54
CA LYS A 104 18.21 -0.78 30.61
C LYS A 104 18.42 0.53 31.37
N PRO A 105 18.14 0.61 32.68
CA PRO A 105 18.55 1.74 33.47
C PRO A 105 20.09 1.81 33.46
N PHE A 106 20.60 3.02 33.20
CA PHE A 106 22.03 3.35 33.19
C PHE A 106 22.65 3.21 34.59
#